data_AF-A0A921Q2N5-F1
#
_entry.id   AF-A0A921Q2N5-F1
#
_cell.length_a   1.000
_cell.length_b   1.000
_cell.length_c   1.000
_cell.angle_alpha   90.00
_cell.angle_beta   90.00
_cell.angle_gamma   90.00
#
_symmetry.space_group_name_H-M   'P 1'
#
loop_
_entity.id
_entity.type
_entity.pdbx_description
1 polymer ?
#
loop_
_entity_poly.entity_id
_entity_poly.type
_entity_poly.pdbx_seq_one_letter_code
_entity_poly.pdbx_strand_id
1 'polypeptide(L)'
;LPEELDIKSTTHLNEGNIYITRTTAPSVVKMYQQQFQKDLSLFLKLRSEELSPGGQMLLTLLGRKNRDALHGNLNHVYGLLGQAMQSLVAEGIVDKEKLYSFNLPIYGPSIDEVATIVRQSGLFNIGHIQLFESNWDPYDDSEGDHVVDSIQSGVNVARSLRAVMEPLFASHFGEQILDELFKRYACNVAKHLEKEKTKYSVIVMLLNSKG
;
A
#
# COMPACT_ATOMS: atom_id res chain seq x y z
N LEU A 1 -4.51 10.54 2.68
CA LEU A 1 -3.56 10.53 3.82
C LEU A 1 -4.33 11.05 5.04
N PRO A 2 -4.13 10.52 6.26
CA PRO A 2 -4.69 11.14 7.47
C PRO A 2 -4.24 12.60 7.55
N GLU A 3 -5.18 13.52 7.79
CA GLU A 3 -4.91 14.97 7.84
C GLU A 3 -3.81 15.29 8.88
N GLU A 4 -3.75 14.53 9.97
CA GLU A 4 -2.75 14.68 11.03
C GLU A 4 -1.32 14.31 10.61
N LEU A 5 -1.14 13.57 9.53
CA LEU A 5 0.16 13.23 8.95
C LEU A 5 0.57 14.17 7.81
N ASP A 6 -0.35 15.03 7.34
CA ASP A 6 -0.13 16.03 6.30
C ASP A 6 0.23 17.41 6.91
N ILE A 7 -0.20 17.66 8.15
CA ILE A 7 0.11 18.90 8.85
C ILE A 7 1.60 18.95 9.16
N LYS A 8 2.21 20.13 8.94
CA LYS A 8 3.54 20.58 9.39
C LYS A 8 3.67 20.55 10.93
N SER A 9 3.38 19.41 11.53
CA SER A 9 3.66 19.10 12.91
C SER A 9 5.16 19.17 13.09
N THR A 10 5.62 19.88 14.12
CA THR A 10 7.03 19.90 14.53
C THR A 10 7.54 18.53 14.98
N THR A 11 6.66 17.53 15.07
CA THR A 11 6.96 16.15 15.44
C THR A 11 6.57 15.25 14.26
N HIS A 12 7.58 14.72 13.57
CA HIS A 12 7.38 13.76 12.48
C HIS A 12 7.02 12.40 13.09
N LEU A 13 5.76 11.96 12.96
CA LEU A 13 5.28 10.78 13.70
C LEU A 13 5.73 9.44 13.08
N ASN A 14 6.17 9.43 11.82
CA ASN A 14 6.61 8.25 11.08
C ASN A 14 8.09 8.35 10.66
N GLU A 15 8.94 8.91 11.52
CA GLU A 15 10.33 9.31 11.22
C GLU A 15 11.09 8.31 10.33
N GLY A 16 11.47 8.77 9.13
CA GLY A 16 12.25 8.00 8.18
C GLY A 16 11.49 6.89 7.44
N ASN A 17 10.25 6.60 7.81
CA ASN A 17 9.37 5.67 7.10
C ASN A 17 8.39 6.44 6.21
N ILE A 18 8.11 5.90 5.04
CA ILE A 18 7.11 6.46 4.10
C ILE A 18 5.74 5.79 4.21
N TYR A 19 5.63 4.71 4.98
CA TYR A 19 4.42 3.92 5.20
C TYR A 19 4.48 3.24 6.57
N ILE A 20 3.46 2.47 6.94
CA ILE A 20 3.46 1.64 8.15
C ILE A 20 4.53 0.55 8.02
N THR A 21 5.45 0.51 8.96
CA THR A 21 6.47 -0.54 9.10
C THR A 21 6.51 -1.06 10.54
N ARG A 22 7.37 -2.04 10.83
CA ARG A 22 7.52 -2.63 12.17
C ARG A 22 7.91 -1.62 13.26
N THR A 23 8.49 -0.47 12.89
CA THR A 23 8.89 0.59 13.84
C THR A 23 7.85 1.70 13.98
N THR A 24 6.76 1.65 13.21
CA THR A 24 5.73 2.69 13.23
C THR A 24 4.95 2.66 14.55
N ALA A 25 4.76 3.83 15.15
CA ALA A 25 4.01 3.97 16.40
C ALA A 25 2.53 3.55 16.23
N PRO A 26 1.90 2.92 17.24
CA PRO A 26 0.50 2.52 17.16
C PRO A 26 -0.48 3.66 16.85
N SER A 27 -0.16 4.89 17.26
CA SER A 27 -0.95 6.09 16.94
C SER A 27 -1.04 6.35 15.44
N VAL A 28 0.09 6.21 14.72
CA VAL A 28 0.14 6.39 13.26
C VAL A 28 -0.66 5.29 12.57
N VAL A 29 -0.52 4.03 13.00
CA VAL A 29 -1.32 2.92 12.46
C VAL A 29 -2.82 3.21 12.58
N LYS A 30 -3.25 3.71 13.75
CA LYS A 30 -4.63 4.08 14.01
C LYS A 30 -5.11 5.22 13.10
N MET A 31 -4.27 6.23 12.83
CA MET A 31 -4.60 7.32 11.90
C MET A 31 -4.89 6.78 10.50
N TYR A 32 -4.03 5.90 9.97
CA TYR A 32 -4.27 5.23 8.68
C TYR A 32 -5.57 4.41 8.66
N GLN A 33 -5.85 3.65 9.73
CA GLN A 33 -7.09 2.89 9.86
C GLN A 33 -8.34 3.78 9.84
N GLN A 34 -8.32 4.87 10.59
CA GLN A 34 -9.42 5.82 10.66
C GLN A 34 -9.66 6.53 9.33
N GLN A 35 -8.58 6.94 8.66
CA GLN A 35 -8.67 7.55 7.34
C GLN A 35 -9.25 6.56 6.31
N PHE A 36 -8.78 5.32 6.29
CA PHE A 36 -9.33 4.29 5.42
C PHE A 36 -10.83 4.04 5.69
N GLN A 37 -11.22 3.98 6.97
CA GLN A 37 -12.63 3.83 7.34
C GLN A 37 -13.49 5.01 6.84
N LYS A 38 -13.02 6.25 7.01
CA LYS A 38 -13.67 7.47 6.52
C LYS A 38 -13.86 7.41 5.00
N ASP A 39 -12.79 7.10 4.28
CA ASP A 39 -12.76 7.11 2.82
C ASP A 39 -13.63 6.00 2.21
N LEU A 40 -13.52 4.76 2.73
CA LEU A 40 -14.33 3.65 2.24
C LEU A 40 -15.81 3.83 2.59
N SER A 41 -16.14 4.36 3.77
CA SER A 41 -17.54 4.64 4.14
C SER A 41 -18.16 5.69 3.23
N LEU A 42 -17.42 6.76 2.92
CA LEU A 42 -17.86 7.78 1.99
C LEU A 42 -18.04 7.21 0.57
N PHE A 43 -17.08 6.42 0.10
CA PHE A 43 -17.17 5.75 -1.19
C PHE A 43 -18.45 4.89 -1.30
N LEU A 44 -18.72 4.05 -0.30
CA LEU A 44 -19.91 3.21 -0.27
C LEU A 44 -21.19 4.05 -0.28
N LYS A 45 -21.24 5.14 0.50
CA LYS A 45 -22.37 6.06 0.49
C LYS A 45 -22.64 6.61 -0.91
N LEU A 46 -21.62 7.20 -1.55
CA LEU A 46 -21.76 7.77 -2.89
C LEU A 46 -22.18 6.72 -3.92
N ARG A 47 -21.60 5.51 -3.89
CA ARG A 47 -21.97 4.43 -4.81
C ARG A 47 -23.40 3.92 -4.60
N SER A 48 -23.92 3.98 -3.37
CA SER A 48 -25.30 3.56 -3.11
C SER A 48 -26.33 4.52 -3.70
N GLU A 49 -25.98 5.80 -3.87
CA GLU A 49 -26.84 6.81 -4.49
C GLU A 49 -26.82 6.72 -6.03
N GLU A 50 -25.75 6.15 -6.60
CA GLU A 50 -25.55 6.05 -8.06
C GLU A 50 -25.98 4.70 -8.65
N LEU A 51 -25.95 3.62 -7.86
CA LEU A 51 -26.32 2.29 -8.32
C LEU A 51 -27.85 2.16 -8.46
N SER A 52 -28.29 1.57 -9.57
CA SER A 52 -29.70 1.24 -9.77
C SER A 52 -30.16 0.16 -8.80
N PRO A 53 -31.48 0.07 -8.52
CA PRO A 53 -32.05 -1.04 -7.75
C PRO A 53 -31.61 -2.40 -8.28
N GLY A 54 -31.10 -3.26 -7.38
CA GLY A 54 -30.54 -4.57 -7.72
C GLY A 54 -29.14 -4.54 -8.37
N GLY A 55 -28.52 -3.36 -8.46
CA GLY A 55 -27.17 -3.19 -8.99
C GLY A 55 -26.10 -3.89 -8.15
N GLN A 56 -25.02 -4.29 -8.82
CA GLN A 56 -23.89 -4.98 -8.20
C GLN A 56 -22.59 -4.19 -8.42
N MET A 57 -21.67 -4.31 -7.48
CA MET A 57 -20.35 -3.71 -7.55
C MET A 57 -19.28 -4.74 -7.18
N LEU A 58 -18.33 -4.96 -8.08
CA LEU A 58 -17.14 -5.76 -7.83
C LEU A 58 -15.98 -4.84 -7.46
N LEU A 59 -15.43 -5.01 -6.26
CA LEU A 59 -14.29 -4.25 -5.77
C LEU A 59 -13.07 -5.15 -5.65
N THR A 60 -11.92 -4.65 -6.12
CA THR A 60 -10.62 -5.30 -5.96
C THR A 60 -9.66 -4.33 -5.28
N LEU A 61 -9.10 -4.73 -4.14
CA LEU A 61 -8.26 -3.89 -3.30
C LEU A 61 -6.98 -4.65 -2.93
N LEU A 62 -5.84 -3.96 -2.89
CA LEU A 62 -4.68 -4.49 -2.19
C LEU A 62 -4.97 -4.45 -0.68
N GLY A 63 -4.68 -5.55 0.01
CA GLY A 63 -4.97 -5.70 1.42
C GLY A 63 -3.88 -6.46 2.16
N ARG A 64 -4.27 -7.11 3.25
CA ARG A 64 -3.41 -7.97 4.04
C ARG A 64 -4.17 -9.18 4.58
N LYS A 65 -3.45 -10.29 4.74
CA LYS A 65 -3.96 -11.54 5.31
C LYS A 65 -4.12 -11.46 6.82
N ASN A 66 -3.16 -10.84 7.49
CA ASN A 66 -3.10 -10.76 8.95
C ASN A 66 -3.93 -9.57 9.47
N ARG A 67 -4.50 -9.71 10.67
CA ARG A 67 -5.15 -8.58 11.36
C ARG A 67 -4.16 -7.49 11.73
N ASP A 68 -2.92 -7.88 12.04
CA ASP A 68 -1.84 -6.97 12.36
C ASP A 68 -1.46 -6.10 11.15
N ALA A 69 -1.60 -4.79 11.30
CA ALA A 69 -1.27 -3.80 10.27
C ALA A 69 0.24 -3.53 10.15
N LEU A 70 1.06 -4.02 11.09
CA LEU A 70 2.53 -3.89 11.06
C LEU A 70 3.21 -4.99 10.21
N HIS A 71 2.52 -6.10 9.94
CA HIS A 71 3.08 -7.31 9.32
C HIS A 71 2.26 -7.76 8.10
N GLY A 72 2.12 -6.87 7.12
CA GLY A 72 1.48 -7.16 5.84
C GLY A 72 2.44 -7.10 4.64
N ASN A 73 2.03 -7.70 3.54
CA ASN A 73 2.80 -7.74 2.29
C ASN A 73 3.16 -6.34 1.77
N LEU A 74 2.22 -5.39 1.85
CA LEU A 74 2.46 -3.99 1.47
C LEU A 74 3.50 -3.30 2.35
N ASN A 75 3.62 -3.69 3.63
CA ASN A 75 4.63 -3.14 4.52
C ASN A 75 6.05 -3.47 4.02
N HIS A 76 6.26 -4.65 3.43
CA HIS A 76 7.54 -5.02 2.83
C HIS A 76 7.80 -4.23 1.54
N VAL A 77 6.83 -4.17 0.63
CA VAL A 77 6.94 -3.43 -0.64
C VAL A 77 7.34 -1.97 -0.39
N TYR A 78 6.61 -1.28 0.49
CA TYR A 78 6.88 0.13 0.79
C TYR A 78 8.03 0.33 1.79
N GLY A 79 8.32 -0.65 2.63
CA GLY A 79 9.49 -0.64 3.51
C GLY A 79 10.80 -0.65 2.72
N LEU A 80 10.89 -1.48 1.68
CA LEU A 80 12.05 -1.54 0.78
C LEU A 80 12.23 -0.24 -0.02
N LEU A 81 11.13 0.42 -0.39
CA LEU A 81 11.14 1.74 -1.02
C LEU A 81 11.57 2.83 -0.04
N GLY A 82 11.08 2.78 1.20
CA GLY A 82 11.53 3.65 2.30
C GLY A 82 13.03 3.52 2.57
N GLN A 83 13.58 2.31 2.56
CA GLN A 83 15.03 2.07 2.69
C GLN A 83 15.84 2.68 1.54
N ALA A 84 15.32 2.61 0.30
CA ALA A 84 15.95 3.27 -0.84
C ALA A 84 15.98 4.80 -0.66
N MET A 85 14.88 5.39 -0.19
CA MET A 85 14.82 6.81 0.16
C MET A 85 15.79 7.20 1.29
N GLN A 86 15.86 6.40 2.36
CA GLN A 86 16.82 6.62 3.44
C GLN A 86 18.27 6.60 2.94
N SER A 87 18.59 5.72 1.99
CA SER A 87 19.92 5.65 1.38
C SER A 87 20.24 6.93 0.58
N LEU A 88 19.26 7.49 -0.14
CA LEU A 88 19.43 8.78 -0.82
C LEU A 88 19.64 9.94 0.15
N VAL A 89 18.97 9.92 1.31
CA VAL A 89 19.20 10.90 2.39
C VAL A 89 20.61 10.77 2.97
N ALA A 90 21.08 9.54 3.21
CA ALA A 90 22.42 9.29 3.73
C ALA A 90 23.53 9.81 2.79
N GLU A 91 23.28 9.86 1.49
CA GLU A 91 24.20 10.41 0.48
C GLU A 91 23.98 11.91 0.21
N GLY A 92 23.03 12.55 0.90
CA GLY A 92 22.74 13.98 0.73
C GLY A 92 22.02 14.33 -0.58
N ILE A 93 21.49 13.35 -1.31
CA ILE A 93 20.72 13.55 -2.54
C ILE A 93 19.31 14.05 -2.20
N VAL A 94 18.74 13.56 -1.09
CA VAL A 94 17.42 13.94 -0.59
C VAL A 94 17.56 14.62 0.77
N ASP A 95 16.85 15.73 0.94
CA ASP A 95 16.74 16.40 2.24
C ASP A 95 16.00 15.50 3.25
N LYS A 96 16.58 15.33 4.43
CA LYS A 96 16.02 14.50 5.51
C LYS A 96 14.62 14.94 5.92
N GLU A 97 14.36 16.23 6.02
CA GLU A 97 13.07 16.79 6.41
C GLU A 97 12.00 16.55 5.32
N LYS A 98 12.40 16.52 4.04
CA LYS A 98 11.50 16.11 2.95
C LYS A 98 11.08 14.65 3.08
N LEU A 99 11.97 13.76 3.50
CA LEU A 99 11.61 12.37 3.75
C LEU A 99 10.70 12.24 4.98
N TYR A 100 11.01 12.95 6.05
CA TYR A 100 10.30 12.81 7.32
C TYR A 100 8.86 13.32 7.28
N SER A 101 8.61 14.32 6.43
CA SER A 101 7.26 14.84 6.15
C SER A 101 6.46 14.00 5.16
N PHE A 102 7.07 13.02 4.50
CA PHE A 102 6.41 12.26 3.43
C PHE A 102 5.77 10.97 3.94
N ASN A 103 4.48 10.78 3.63
CA ASN A 103 3.73 9.57 3.93
C ASN A 103 2.88 9.16 2.72
N LEU A 104 2.89 7.87 2.40
CA LEU A 104 2.11 7.33 1.29
C LEU A 104 0.61 7.36 1.62
N PRO A 105 -0.26 7.90 0.74
CA PRO A 105 -1.71 7.96 0.95
C PRO A 105 -2.38 6.62 0.64
N ILE A 106 -1.80 5.51 1.11
CA ILE A 106 -2.23 4.14 0.80
C ILE A 106 -2.45 3.41 2.11
N TYR A 107 -3.42 2.49 2.15
CA TYR A 107 -3.63 1.60 3.27
C TYR A 107 -4.01 0.21 2.75
N GLY A 108 -3.35 -0.82 3.26
CA GLY A 108 -3.69 -2.22 2.97
C GLY A 108 -4.59 -2.80 4.04
N PRO A 109 -5.92 -2.75 3.92
CA PRO A 109 -6.85 -3.26 4.93
C PRO A 109 -6.84 -4.79 5.03
N SER A 110 -7.27 -5.31 6.17
CA SER A 110 -7.65 -6.72 6.31
C SER A 110 -9.06 -6.97 5.79
N ILE A 111 -9.38 -8.22 5.46
CA ILE A 111 -10.75 -8.64 5.09
C ILE A 111 -11.75 -8.21 6.17
N ASP A 112 -11.39 -8.38 7.44
CA ASP A 112 -12.26 -8.07 8.57
C ASP A 112 -12.57 -6.57 8.66
N GLU A 113 -11.59 -5.71 8.40
CA GLU A 113 -11.79 -4.25 8.36
C GLU A 113 -12.77 -3.85 7.24
N VAL A 114 -12.54 -4.35 6.01
CA VAL A 114 -13.41 -4.06 4.87
C VAL A 114 -14.84 -4.56 5.13
N ALA A 115 -14.98 -5.82 5.56
CA ALA A 115 -16.29 -6.41 5.82
C ALA A 115 -17.02 -5.71 6.97
N THR A 116 -16.31 -5.24 7.98
CA THR A 116 -16.89 -4.45 9.09
C THR A 116 -17.44 -3.13 8.58
N ILE A 117 -16.66 -2.38 7.78
CA ILE A 117 -17.09 -1.09 7.23
C ILE A 117 -18.33 -1.25 6.34
N VAL A 118 -18.34 -2.26 5.46
CA VAL A 118 -19.49 -2.53 4.59
C VAL A 118 -20.74 -2.85 5.41
N ARG A 119 -20.63 -3.73 6.41
CA ARG A 119 -21.78 -4.08 7.27
C ARG A 119 -22.28 -2.87 8.06
N GLN A 120 -21.37 -2.06 8.60
CA GLN A 120 -21.71 -0.84 9.34
C GLN A 120 -22.40 0.21 8.48
N SER A 121 -22.07 0.30 7.18
CA SER A 121 -22.74 1.22 6.27
C SER A 121 -24.24 0.93 6.15
N GLY A 122 -24.63 -0.35 6.24
CA GLY A 122 -26.01 -0.78 6.04
C GLY A 122 -26.50 -0.68 4.58
N LEU A 123 -25.69 -0.19 3.64
CA LEU A 123 -26.08 0.14 2.26
C LEU A 123 -25.99 -1.03 1.28
N PHE A 124 -25.11 -2.00 1.55
CA PHE A 124 -24.86 -3.14 0.67
C PHE A 124 -24.97 -4.47 1.41
N ASN A 125 -25.31 -5.52 0.68
CA ASN A 125 -25.10 -6.90 1.07
C ASN A 125 -23.77 -7.41 0.50
N ILE A 126 -22.95 -8.07 1.32
CA ILE A 126 -21.76 -8.76 0.83
C ILE A 126 -22.22 -10.09 0.22
N GLY A 127 -22.16 -10.20 -1.10
CA GLY A 127 -22.46 -11.45 -1.81
C GLY A 127 -21.28 -12.42 -1.76
N HIS A 128 -20.07 -11.91 -1.98
CA HIS A 128 -18.82 -12.68 -1.90
C HIS A 128 -17.71 -11.79 -1.38
N ILE A 129 -16.80 -12.35 -0.59
CA ILE A 129 -15.54 -11.69 -0.22
C ILE A 129 -14.45 -12.75 -0.09
N GLN A 130 -13.33 -12.54 -0.75
CA GLN A 130 -12.21 -13.47 -0.75
C GLN A 130 -10.89 -12.72 -0.87
N LEU A 131 -9.84 -13.32 -0.34
CA LEU A 131 -8.47 -12.86 -0.52
C LEU A 131 -7.70 -13.86 -1.36
N PHE A 132 -6.99 -13.33 -2.34
CA PHE A 132 -6.08 -14.05 -3.22
C PHE A 132 -4.66 -13.54 -3.02
N GLU A 133 -3.69 -14.36 -3.37
CA GLU A 133 -2.29 -13.97 -3.37
C GLU A 133 -1.81 -13.88 -4.83
N SER A 134 -1.04 -12.85 -5.15
CA SER A 134 -0.46 -12.64 -6.49
C SER A 134 1.02 -12.35 -6.33
N ASN A 135 1.88 -12.93 -7.17
CA ASN A 135 3.32 -12.67 -7.09
C ASN A 135 3.62 -11.16 -7.27
N TRP A 136 4.72 -10.69 -6.64
CA TRP A 136 5.14 -9.31 -6.82
C TRP A 136 5.63 -9.04 -8.23
N ASP A 137 6.42 -9.96 -8.79
CA ASP A 137 6.85 -9.89 -10.17
C ASP A 137 5.65 -10.20 -11.08
N PRO A 138 5.19 -9.24 -11.92
CA PRO A 138 4.05 -9.43 -12.79
C PRO A 138 4.27 -10.51 -13.87
N TYR A 139 5.51 -10.93 -14.09
CA TYR A 139 5.87 -11.98 -15.06
C TYR A 139 6.14 -13.33 -14.40
N ASP A 140 6.02 -13.42 -13.07
CA ASP A 140 6.12 -14.69 -12.34
C ASP A 140 4.71 -15.25 -12.08
N ASP A 141 4.34 -16.30 -12.80
CA ASP A 141 3.09 -17.05 -12.62
C ASP A 141 3.30 -18.35 -11.82
N SER A 142 4.48 -18.56 -11.26
CA SER A 142 4.78 -19.78 -10.52
C SER A 142 4.11 -19.80 -9.15
N GLU A 143 3.55 -20.96 -8.80
CA GLU A 143 2.85 -21.20 -7.53
C GLU A 143 3.80 -21.51 -6.36
N GLY A 144 5.02 -21.97 -6.65
CA GLY A 144 6.02 -22.35 -5.64
C GLY A 144 6.75 -21.17 -5.03
N ASP A 145 7.50 -21.43 -3.95
CA ASP A 145 8.21 -20.42 -3.16
C ASP A 145 9.60 -20.04 -3.70
N HIS A 146 9.97 -20.57 -4.87
CA HIS A 146 11.28 -20.35 -5.46
C HIS A 146 11.26 -19.16 -6.43
N VAL A 147 12.20 -18.24 -6.28
CA VAL A 147 12.44 -17.14 -7.24
C VAL A 147 13.59 -17.55 -8.16
N VAL A 148 13.31 -17.69 -9.45
CA VAL A 148 14.30 -18.19 -10.44
C VAL A 148 15.40 -17.17 -10.70
N ASP A 149 15.03 -15.91 -10.88
CA ASP A 149 15.96 -14.80 -11.12
C ASP A 149 15.53 -13.59 -10.27
N SER A 150 16.07 -13.50 -9.05
CA SER A 150 15.74 -12.43 -8.12
C SER A 150 16.13 -11.04 -8.64
N ILE A 151 17.17 -10.95 -9.47
CA ILE A 151 17.65 -9.69 -10.04
C ILE A 151 16.63 -9.19 -11.06
N GLN A 152 16.24 -10.06 -12.01
CA GLN A 152 15.25 -9.70 -13.02
C GLN A 152 13.88 -9.41 -12.38
N SER A 153 13.47 -10.21 -11.39
CA SER A 153 12.24 -9.94 -10.63
C SER A 153 12.31 -8.61 -9.88
N GLY A 154 13.45 -8.26 -9.28
CA GLY A 154 13.65 -6.94 -8.66
C GLY A 154 13.44 -5.79 -9.65
N VAL A 155 13.95 -5.91 -10.88
CA VAL A 155 13.75 -4.92 -11.94
C VAL A 155 12.28 -4.85 -12.37
N ASN A 156 11.62 -5.99 -12.54
CA ASN A 156 10.22 -6.06 -12.95
C ASN A 156 9.30 -5.41 -11.89
N VAL A 157 9.49 -5.75 -10.62
CA VAL A 157 8.76 -5.18 -9.49
C VAL A 157 8.99 -3.67 -9.40
N ALA A 158 10.24 -3.22 -9.53
CA ALA A 158 10.57 -1.80 -9.49
C ALA A 158 9.92 -1.02 -10.63
N ARG A 159 9.89 -1.57 -11.85
CA ARG A 159 9.23 -0.94 -13.00
C ARG A 159 7.72 -0.82 -12.79
N SER A 160 7.08 -1.88 -12.33
CA SER A 160 5.64 -1.89 -12.03
C SER A 160 5.28 -0.89 -10.94
N LEU A 161 6.06 -0.84 -9.86
CA LEU A 161 5.81 0.12 -8.78
C LEU A 161 6.09 1.56 -9.21
N ARG A 162 7.14 1.78 -10.02
CA ARG A 162 7.47 3.09 -10.58
C ARG A 162 6.32 3.68 -11.37
N ALA A 163 5.69 2.90 -12.25
CA ALA A 163 4.55 3.38 -13.03
C ALA A 163 3.39 3.91 -12.18
N VAL A 164 3.22 3.38 -10.96
CA VAL A 164 2.16 3.82 -10.02
C VAL A 164 2.62 4.98 -9.14
N MET A 165 3.86 4.94 -8.66
CA MET A 165 4.35 5.84 -7.61
C MET A 165 5.08 7.07 -8.14
N GLU A 166 5.60 7.02 -9.37
CA GLU A 166 6.43 8.07 -9.94
C GLU A 166 5.81 9.47 -9.84
N PRO A 167 4.53 9.71 -10.19
CA PRO A 167 3.94 11.06 -10.08
C PRO A 167 3.97 11.61 -8.65
N LEU A 168 3.73 10.75 -7.65
CA LEU A 168 3.73 11.14 -6.24
C LEU A 168 5.13 11.51 -5.76
N PHE A 169 6.14 10.71 -6.12
CA PHE A 169 7.53 10.98 -5.74
C PHE A 169 8.11 12.18 -6.50
N ALA A 170 7.80 12.32 -7.79
CA ALA A 170 8.20 13.46 -8.60
C ALA A 170 7.66 14.77 -8.01
N SER A 171 6.38 14.78 -7.62
CA SER A 171 5.75 15.98 -7.06
C SER A 171 6.37 16.44 -5.74
N HIS A 172 6.90 15.54 -4.91
CA HIS A 172 7.42 15.87 -3.57
C HIS A 172 8.95 16.01 -3.53
N PHE A 173 9.67 15.12 -4.21
CA PHE A 173 11.13 15.04 -4.19
C PHE A 173 11.80 15.58 -5.46
N GLY A 174 11.06 15.71 -6.56
CA GLY A 174 11.55 16.10 -7.87
C GLY A 174 11.93 14.89 -8.75
N GLU A 175 11.89 15.08 -10.06
CA GLU A 175 12.13 14.01 -11.05
C GLU A 175 13.57 13.48 -11.03
N GLN A 176 14.53 14.32 -10.63
CA GLN A 176 15.96 14.01 -10.66
C GLN A 176 16.37 12.85 -9.75
N ILE A 177 15.54 12.48 -8.77
CA ILE A 177 15.82 11.38 -7.84
C ILE A 177 15.25 10.03 -8.31
N LEU A 178 14.35 10.02 -9.29
CA LEU A 178 13.52 8.85 -9.61
C LEU A 178 14.35 7.67 -10.13
N ASP A 179 15.27 7.92 -11.06
CA ASP A 179 16.08 6.85 -11.66
C ASP A 179 16.93 6.14 -10.60
N GLU A 180 17.59 6.91 -9.75
CA GLU A 180 18.44 6.35 -8.69
C GLU A 180 17.60 5.71 -7.57
N LEU A 181 16.45 6.29 -7.21
CA LEU A 181 15.49 5.70 -6.27
C LEU A 181 15.05 4.31 -6.73
N PHE A 182 14.53 4.19 -7.96
CA PHE A 182 13.98 2.93 -8.44
C PHE A 182 15.06 1.90 -8.77
N LYS A 183 16.27 2.32 -9.10
CA LYS A 183 17.44 1.43 -9.19
C LYS A 183 17.79 0.81 -7.83
N ARG A 184 17.85 1.62 -6.76
CA ARG A 184 18.09 1.13 -5.40
C ARG A 184 16.95 0.24 -4.92
N TYR A 185 15.72 0.63 -5.22
CA TYR A 185 14.55 -0.16 -4.90
C TYR A 185 14.60 -1.54 -5.58
N ALA A 186 14.96 -1.63 -6.86
CA ALA A 186 15.15 -2.90 -7.55
C ALA A 186 16.20 -3.79 -6.86
N CYS A 187 17.33 -3.23 -6.44
CA CYS A 187 18.35 -3.96 -5.68
C CYS A 187 17.85 -4.44 -4.31
N ASN A 188 17.06 -3.62 -3.61
CA ASN A 188 16.47 -3.99 -2.32
C ASN A 188 15.46 -5.14 -2.48
N VAL A 189 14.63 -5.10 -3.53
CA VAL A 189 13.69 -6.17 -3.85
C VAL A 189 14.44 -7.46 -4.21
N ALA A 190 15.46 -7.40 -5.07
CA ALA A 190 16.23 -8.57 -5.44
C ALA A 190 16.83 -9.30 -4.21
N LYS A 191 17.47 -8.54 -3.31
CA LYS A 191 18.02 -9.08 -2.04
C LYS A 191 16.97 -9.66 -1.10
N HIS A 192 15.74 -9.12 -1.14
CA HIS A 192 14.64 -9.64 -0.36
C HIS A 192 14.13 -10.97 -0.95
N LEU A 193 13.96 -11.02 -2.27
CA LEU A 193 13.49 -12.20 -3.00
C LEU A 193 14.48 -13.38 -2.97
N GLU A 194 15.78 -13.14 -2.76
CA GLU A 194 16.76 -14.20 -2.46
C GLU A 194 16.47 -14.96 -1.16
N LYS A 195 15.76 -14.32 -0.21
CA LYS A 195 15.49 -14.87 1.12
C LYS A 195 14.08 -15.42 1.23
N GLU A 196 13.13 -14.73 0.62
CA GLU A 196 11.71 -15.01 0.76
C GLU A 196 10.96 -14.56 -0.49
N LYS A 197 10.23 -15.49 -1.11
CA LYS A 197 9.27 -15.13 -2.14
C LYS A 197 8.05 -14.48 -1.51
N THR A 198 7.71 -13.29 -1.97
CA THR A 198 6.59 -12.51 -1.43
C THR A 198 5.53 -12.24 -2.48
N LYS A 199 4.29 -12.15 -2.00
CA LYS A 199 3.08 -11.99 -2.81
C LYS A 199 2.32 -10.75 -2.34
N TYR A 200 1.51 -10.14 -3.19
CA TYR A 200 0.47 -9.20 -2.80
C TYR A 200 -0.72 -9.97 -2.26
N SER A 201 -1.40 -9.43 -1.25
CA SER A 201 -2.74 -9.89 -0.89
C SER A 201 -3.76 -9.01 -1.59
N VAL A 202 -4.67 -9.63 -2.34
CA VAL A 202 -5.70 -8.96 -3.12
C VAL A 202 -7.07 -9.38 -2.58
N ILE A 203 -7.84 -8.43 -2.06
CA ILE A 203 -9.21 -8.63 -1.61
C ILE A 203 -10.12 -8.38 -2.80
N VAL A 204 -10.96 -9.38 -3.14
CA VAL A 204 -12.02 -9.25 -4.13
C VAL A 204 -13.36 -9.39 -3.41
N MET A 205 -14.27 -8.45 -3.65
CA MET A 205 -15.56 -8.39 -2.98
C MET A 205 -16.68 -8.05 -3.95
N LEU A 206 -17.74 -8.85 -3.94
CA LEU A 206 -18.99 -8.59 -4.64
C LEU A 206 -20.00 -8.01 -3.66
N LEU A 207 -20.47 -6.80 -3.96
CA LEU A 207 -21.49 -6.07 -3.21
C LEU A 207 -22.78 -5.98 -4.01
N ASN A 208 -23.91 -6.22 -3.36
CA ASN A 208 -25.25 -6.05 -3.93
C ASN A 208 -25.93 -4.87 -3.26
N SER A 209 -26.49 -3.95 -4.06
CA SER A 209 -27.28 -2.83 -3.53
C SER A 209 -28.47 -3.34 -2.72
N LYS A 210 -28.77 -2.66 -1.60
CA LYS A 210 -30.00 -2.89 -0.82
C LYS A 210 -31.15 -1.97 -1.21
N GLY A 211 -30.84 -0.86 -1.89
CA GLY A 211 -31.80 0.07 -2.49
C GLY A 211 -31.97 -0.21 -3.97
#